data_AF-A0A523A0X9-F1
#
_entry.id   AF-A0A523A0X9-F1
#
_cell.length_a   1.000
_cell.length_b   1.000
_cell.length_c   1.000
_cell.angle_alpha   90.00
_cell.angle_beta   90.00
_cell.angle_gamma   90.00
#
_symmetry.space_group_name_H-M   'P 1'
#
loop_
_entity.id
_entity.type
_entity.pdbx_description
1 polymer ?
#
loop_
_entity_poly.entity_id
_entity_poly.type
_entity_poly.pdbx_seq_one_letter_code
_entity_poly.pdbx_strand_id
1 'polypeptide(L)'
;MTSVSFISIPAALAPPPLRLPMVEGRLPAGFPSPADDFAMKRLDLNDLLITHPLATFYWQVSGKSMVEAGIDDGDILVVNRALRPAHRSIVVAQVDGGFTVKYLHKRADRVKLVPANPTYPEIVLKEGQELVICGVVTSAIKRFVGHEK
;
A
#
# COMPACT_ATOMS: atom_id res chain seq x y z
N MET A 1 28.86 9.55 19.93
CA MET A 1 27.59 8.99 20.45
C MET A 1 26.48 9.48 19.54
N THR A 2 26.00 8.62 18.64
CA THR A 2 24.99 9.00 17.63
C THR A 2 23.62 9.02 18.30
N SER A 3 23.02 10.20 18.41
CA SER A 3 21.68 10.38 18.97
C SER A 3 20.66 9.84 17.99
N VAL A 4 19.92 8.80 18.39
CA VAL A 4 18.78 8.27 17.62
C VAL A 4 17.52 8.89 18.21
N SER A 5 16.96 9.88 17.53
CA SER A 5 15.69 10.49 17.91
C SER A 5 14.54 9.67 17.30
N PHE A 6 13.82 8.93 18.12
CA PHE A 6 12.57 8.30 17.72
C PHE A 6 11.45 9.33 17.81
N ILE A 7 10.71 9.52 16.71
CA ILE A 7 9.45 10.26 16.74
C ILE A 7 8.49 9.45 17.61
N SER A 8 8.20 9.95 18.82
CA SER A 8 7.19 9.38 19.70
C SER A 8 5.82 9.79 19.19
N ILE A 9 5.15 8.88 18.48
CA ILE A 9 3.74 9.05 18.14
C ILE A 9 2.96 8.61 19.38
N PRO A 10 2.17 9.51 20.02
CA PRO A 10 1.34 9.09 21.14
C PRO A 10 0.42 7.97 20.69
N ALA A 11 0.36 6.89 21.48
CA ALA A 11 -0.60 5.83 21.26
C ALA A 11 -2.01 6.42 21.39
N ALA A 12 -2.61 6.80 20.27
CA ALA A 12 -4.01 7.19 20.24
C ALA A 12 -4.83 5.98 20.70
N LEU A 13 -5.79 6.20 21.61
CA LEU A 13 -6.82 5.21 21.89
C LEU A 13 -7.36 4.71 20.53
N ALA A 14 -7.32 3.41 20.29
CA ALA A 14 -7.86 2.86 19.05
C ALA A 14 -9.32 3.34 18.93
N PRO A 15 -9.70 4.02 17.83
CA PRO A 15 -11.07 4.48 17.67
C PRO A 15 -12.01 3.25 17.72
N PRO A 16 -13.22 3.40 18.29
CA PRO A 16 -14.18 2.31 18.29
C PRO A 16 -14.45 1.87 16.84
N PRO A 17 -14.62 0.56 16.59
CA PRO A 17 -14.75 0.04 15.23
C PRO A 17 -15.97 0.65 14.54
N LEU A 18 -15.79 1.17 13.32
CA LEU A 18 -16.85 1.71 12.48
C LEU A 18 -17.32 0.61 11.53
N ARG A 19 -18.34 -0.12 11.99
CA ARG A 19 -18.92 -1.24 11.26
C ARG A 19 -20.08 -0.79 10.38
N LEU A 20 -19.83 -0.70 9.08
CA LEU A 20 -20.84 -0.34 8.08
C LEU A 20 -21.42 -1.59 7.41
N PRO A 21 -22.68 -1.56 6.93
CA PRO A 21 -23.23 -2.64 6.13
C PRO A 21 -22.43 -2.85 4.84
N MET A 22 -21.98 -4.08 4.62
CA MET A 22 -21.46 -4.61 3.37
C MET A 22 -22.53 -5.55 2.80
N VAL A 23 -22.99 -5.23 1.60
CA VAL A 23 -23.95 -6.02 0.86
C VAL A 23 -23.27 -7.31 0.40
N GLU A 24 -23.79 -8.46 0.80
CA GLU A 24 -23.28 -9.77 0.39
C GLU A 24 -23.76 -10.08 -1.02
N GLY A 25 -22.81 -10.23 -1.94
CA GLY A 25 -23.06 -10.39 -3.36
C GLY A 25 -21.98 -9.64 -4.14
N ARG A 26 -21.68 -10.06 -5.37
CA ARG A 26 -20.79 -9.29 -6.23
C ARG A 26 -21.64 -8.27 -6.97
N LEU A 27 -21.41 -6.98 -6.73
CA LEU A 27 -22.00 -5.94 -7.56
C LEU A 27 -21.36 -6.04 -8.95
N PRO A 28 -22.10 -6.45 -10.01
CA PRO A 28 -21.54 -6.47 -11.34
C PRO A 28 -21.21 -5.04 -11.75
N ALA A 29 -20.01 -4.83 -12.28
CA ALA A 29 -19.67 -3.57 -12.93
C ALA A 29 -20.42 -3.35 -14.27
N GLY A 30 -21.19 -4.36 -14.71
CA GLY A 30 -21.99 -4.38 -15.93
C GLY A 30 -23.50 -4.35 -15.66
N PHE A 31 -24.29 -5.09 -16.44
CA PHE A 31 -25.76 -5.08 -16.31
C PHE A 31 -26.24 -5.67 -14.97
N PRO A 32 -27.14 -4.98 -14.25
CA PRO A 32 -27.68 -5.47 -12.99
C PRO A 32 -28.64 -6.64 -13.24
N SER A 33 -28.48 -7.73 -12.48
CA SER A 33 -29.48 -8.79 -12.41
C SER A 33 -30.49 -8.44 -11.31
N PRO A 34 -31.82 -8.43 -11.59
CA PRO A 34 -32.83 -7.94 -10.66
C PRO A 34 -33.26 -8.93 -9.56
N ALA A 35 -32.63 -10.10 -9.43
CA ALA A 35 -33.16 -11.23 -8.64
C ALA A 35 -32.37 -11.61 -7.37
N ASP A 36 -31.47 -10.76 -6.87
CA ASP A 36 -30.61 -11.13 -5.75
C ASP A 36 -31.16 -10.66 -4.40
N ASP A 37 -31.39 -11.63 -3.49
CA ASP A 37 -31.59 -11.38 -2.06
C ASP A 37 -30.23 -11.11 -1.41
N PHE A 38 -29.90 -9.85 -1.19
CA PHE A 38 -28.64 -9.48 -0.58
C PHE A 38 -28.71 -9.57 0.96
N ALA A 39 -28.01 -10.54 1.53
CA ALA A 39 -27.70 -10.51 2.95
C ALA A 39 -26.74 -9.35 3.29
N MET A 40 -26.78 -8.83 4.51
CA MET A 40 -25.90 -7.72 4.93
C MET A 40 -24.96 -8.18 6.04
N LYS A 41 -23.65 -8.18 5.76
CA LYS A 41 -22.61 -8.36 6.78
C LYS A 41 -22.08 -7.00 7.20
N ARG A 42 -21.72 -6.83 8.48
CA ARG A 42 -21.03 -5.61 8.90
C ARG A 42 -19.52 -5.72 8.66
N LEU A 43 -18.93 -4.70 8.05
CA LEU A 43 -17.49 -4.59 7.75
C LEU A 43 -16.91 -3.34 8.40
N ASP A 44 -15.75 -3.49 9.04
CA ASP A 44 -14.85 -2.39 9.40
C ASP A 44 -13.65 -2.44 8.46
N LEU A 45 -13.26 -1.30 7.88
CA LEU A 45 -12.10 -1.23 6.98
C LEU A 45 -10.78 -1.43 7.72
N ASN A 46 -10.69 -1.10 9.01
CA ASN A 46 -9.51 -1.36 9.82
C ASN A 46 -9.31 -2.87 9.95
N ASP A 47 -10.37 -3.62 10.27
CA ASP A 47 -10.35 -5.09 10.35
C ASP A 47 -9.97 -5.73 9.01
N LEU A 48 -10.35 -5.10 7.89
CA LEU A 48 -10.04 -5.60 6.54
C LEU A 48 -8.59 -5.31 6.11
N LEU A 49 -8.11 -4.09 6.35
CA LEU A 49 -6.86 -3.58 5.76
C LEU A 49 -5.65 -3.66 6.71
N ILE A 50 -5.89 -3.71 8.03
CA ILE A 50 -4.85 -3.56 9.05
C ILE A 50 -4.68 -4.87 9.82
N THR A 51 -3.62 -5.62 9.51
CA THR A 51 -3.26 -6.83 10.28
C THR A 51 -2.42 -6.53 11.53
N HIS A 52 -1.54 -5.52 11.47
CA HIS A 52 -0.63 -5.16 12.55
C HIS A 52 -0.74 -3.66 12.86
N PRO A 53 -1.66 -3.22 13.75
CA PRO A 53 -1.96 -1.80 13.96
C PRO A 53 -0.74 -0.95 14.32
N LEU A 54 0.13 -1.44 15.19
CA LEU A 54 1.34 -0.73 15.62
C LEU A 54 2.45 -0.65 14.55
N ALA A 55 2.31 -1.45 13.48
CA ALA A 55 3.28 -1.58 12.41
C ALA A 55 2.69 -1.15 11.05
N THR A 56 1.48 -0.62 11.03
CA THR A 56 0.80 -0.20 9.80
C THR A 56 0.69 1.30 9.76
N PHE A 57 0.98 1.88 8.60
CA PHE A 57 0.83 3.31 8.35
C PHE A 57 0.38 3.55 6.92
N TYR A 58 -0.13 4.74 6.66
CA TYR A 58 -0.61 5.13 5.33
C TYR A 58 0.39 6.04 4.64
N TRP A 59 0.46 5.97 3.31
CA TRP A 59 1.25 6.90 2.51
C TRP A 59 0.50 7.27 1.24
N GLN A 60 0.40 8.56 0.94
CA GLN A 60 -0.13 9.02 -0.34
C GLN A 60 0.92 8.87 -1.44
N VAL A 61 0.51 8.30 -2.58
CA VAL A 61 1.35 8.12 -3.76
C VAL A 61 1.51 9.43 -4.50
N SER A 62 2.72 9.68 -4.99
CA SER A 62 2.99 10.70 -5.99
C SER A 62 3.72 10.09 -7.19
N GLY A 63 3.23 10.39 -8.39
CA GLY A 63 3.77 9.93 -9.66
C GLY A 63 3.08 8.67 -10.21
N LYS A 64 3.52 8.27 -11.41
CA LYS A 64 2.86 7.23 -12.23
C LYS A 64 3.69 5.97 -12.42
N SER A 65 4.71 5.76 -11.60
CA SER A 65 5.65 4.64 -11.78
C SER A 65 5.06 3.25 -11.51
N MET A 66 3.84 3.19 -10.95
CA MET A 66 3.19 1.94 -10.52
C MET A 66 1.79 1.75 -11.14
N VAL A 67 1.46 2.46 -12.21
CA VAL A 67 0.11 2.46 -12.82
C VAL A 67 -0.33 1.08 -13.31
N GLU A 68 0.58 0.25 -13.85
CA GLU A 68 0.23 -1.12 -14.27
C GLU A 68 0.01 -2.08 -13.10
N ALA A 69 0.39 -1.68 -11.88
CA ALA A 69 0.02 -2.37 -10.65
C ALA A 69 -1.33 -1.89 -10.09
N GLY A 70 -2.04 -0.99 -10.80
CA GLY A 70 -3.27 -0.36 -10.34
C GLY A 70 -3.07 0.71 -9.25
N ILE A 71 -1.84 1.22 -9.11
CA ILE A 71 -1.49 2.27 -8.17
C ILE A 71 -1.27 3.57 -8.96
N ASP A 72 -2.20 4.50 -8.82
CA ASP A 72 -2.16 5.79 -9.49
C ASP A 72 -1.67 6.91 -8.57
N ASP A 73 -1.36 8.05 -9.17
CA ASP A 73 -1.08 9.29 -8.46
C ASP A 73 -2.25 9.68 -7.54
N GLY A 74 -1.96 10.00 -6.28
CA GLY A 74 -2.96 10.39 -5.28
C GLY A 74 -3.59 9.22 -4.50
N ASP A 75 -3.36 7.96 -4.89
CA ASP A 75 -3.84 6.79 -4.13
C ASP A 75 -3.20 6.74 -2.73
N ILE A 76 -3.92 6.13 -1.77
CA ILE A 76 -3.40 5.93 -0.41
C ILE A 76 -2.95 4.48 -0.26
N LEU A 77 -1.67 4.26 0.00
CA LEU A 77 -1.11 2.95 0.28
C LEU A 77 -1.26 2.60 1.76
N VAL A 78 -1.63 1.36 2.03
CA VAL A 78 -1.53 0.73 3.36
C VAL A 78 -0.20 0.00 3.41
N VAL A 79 0.70 0.43 4.30
CA VAL A 79 2.07 -0.07 4.39
C VAL A 79 2.28 -0.75 5.73
N ASN A 80 2.71 -2.00 5.70
CA ASN A 80 2.97 -2.80 6.89
C ASN A 80 4.47 -3.10 7.04
N ARG A 81 5.08 -2.62 8.13
CA ARG A 81 6.51 -2.81 8.43
C ARG A 81 6.82 -4.14 9.14
N ALA A 82 5.82 -4.83 9.69
CA ALA A 82 6.01 -6.13 10.34
C ALA A 82 6.12 -7.28 9.34
N LEU A 83 5.69 -7.06 8.09
CA LEU A 83 5.80 -8.07 7.03
C LEU A 83 7.23 -8.14 6.48
N ARG A 84 7.73 -9.37 6.30
CA ARG A 84 9.01 -9.59 5.64
C ARG A 84 8.84 -9.40 4.12
N PRO A 85 9.59 -8.49 3.47
CA PRO A 85 9.45 -8.26 2.05
C PRO A 85 9.97 -9.46 1.25
N ALA A 86 9.14 -9.97 0.35
CA ALA A 86 9.44 -11.11 -0.50
C ALA A 86 9.68 -10.68 -1.95
N HIS A 87 10.16 -11.62 -2.77
CA HIS A 87 10.26 -11.39 -4.21
C HIS A 87 8.88 -11.05 -4.79
N ARG A 88 8.81 -9.98 -5.58
CA ARG A 88 7.59 -9.37 -6.17
C ARG A 88 6.63 -8.74 -5.17
N SER A 89 7.00 -8.58 -3.90
CA SER A 89 6.24 -7.69 -3.01
C SER A 89 6.33 -6.25 -3.52
N ILE A 90 5.23 -5.51 -3.46
CA ILE A 90 5.25 -4.06 -3.60
C ILE A 90 5.77 -3.51 -2.27
N VAL A 91 6.85 -2.72 -2.31
CA VAL A 91 7.52 -2.20 -1.12
C VAL A 91 7.64 -0.69 -1.20
N VAL A 92 7.58 -0.05 -0.04
CA VAL A 92 8.12 1.29 0.12
C VAL A 92 9.59 1.15 0.52
N ALA A 93 10.46 1.73 -0.30
CA ALA A 93 11.90 1.65 -0.16
C ALA A 93 12.50 3.06 -0.11
N GLN A 94 13.55 3.22 0.68
CA GLN A 94 14.41 4.39 0.65
C GLN A 94 15.72 4.02 -0.04
N VAL A 95 16.11 4.82 -1.04
CA VAL A 95 17.37 4.68 -1.79
C VAL A 95 17.96 6.09 -1.94
N ASP A 96 19.24 6.27 -1.61
CA ASP A 96 19.95 7.56 -1.67
C ASP A 96 19.21 8.71 -0.97
N GLY A 97 18.53 8.41 0.14
CA GLY A 97 17.74 9.38 0.92
C GLY A 97 16.33 9.65 0.38
N GLY A 98 15.98 9.20 -0.83
CA GLY A 98 14.65 9.35 -1.43
C GLY A 98 13.74 8.14 -1.21
N PHE A 99 12.45 8.37 -0.99
CA PHE A 99 11.45 7.30 -0.87
C PHE A 99 10.83 6.96 -2.22
N THR A 100 10.57 5.68 -2.47
CA THR A 100 9.90 5.20 -3.67
C THR A 100 9.05 3.97 -3.39
N VAL A 101 8.02 3.77 -4.20
CA VAL A 101 7.22 2.54 -4.23
C VAL A 101 7.52 1.76 -5.51
N LYS A 102 7.91 0.50 -5.37
CA LYS A 102 8.32 -0.39 -6.47
C LYS A 102 8.07 -1.86 -6.12
N TYR A 103 8.09 -2.73 -7.12
CA TYR A 103 8.24 -4.16 -6.88
C TYR A 103 9.67 -4.48 -6.42
N LEU A 104 9.79 -5.21 -5.31
CA LEU A 104 11.05 -5.76 -4.88
C LEU A 104 11.41 -6.99 -5.72
N HIS A 105 12.46 -6.90 -6.52
CA HIS A 105 13.03 -8.06 -7.18
C HIS A 105 14.25 -8.54 -6.40
N LYS A 106 14.03 -9.56 -5.56
CA LYS A 106 15.08 -10.25 -4.81
C LYS A 106 15.26 -11.67 -5.36
N ARG A 107 16.32 -11.93 -6.14
CA ARG A 107 16.69 -13.28 -6.63
C ARG A 107 18.20 -13.44 -6.64
N ALA A 108 18.68 -14.55 -6.07
CA ALA A 108 20.12 -14.83 -5.90
C ALA A 108 20.83 -13.61 -5.27
N ASP A 109 21.91 -13.14 -5.91
CA ASP A 109 22.71 -11.99 -5.48
C ASP A 109 22.23 -10.64 -6.02
N ARG A 110 21.08 -10.57 -6.68
CA ARG A 110 20.58 -9.31 -7.25
C ARG A 110 19.33 -8.83 -6.54
N VAL A 111 19.44 -7.63 -5.99
CA VAL A 111 18.33 -6.85 -5.46
C VAL A 111 18.14 -5.64 -6.36
N LYS A 112 16.94 -5.51 -6.93
CA LYS A 112 16.55 -4.34 -7.72
C LYS A 112 15.11 -3.94 -7.42
N LEU A 113 14.78 -2.68 -7.64
CA LEU A 113 13.43 -2.16 -7.54
C LEU A 113 12.85 -1.95 -8.95
N VAL A 114 11.74 -2.60 -9.23
CA VAL A 114 11.14 -2.65 -10.57
C VAL A 114 9.85 -1.82 -10.58
N PRO A 115 9.72 -0.80 -11.44
CA PRO A 115 8.46 -0.07 -11.61
C PRO A 115 7.40 -0.94 -12.29
N ALA A 116 6.13 -0.63 -12.03
CA ALA A 116 5.00 -1.15 -12.81
C ALA A 116 4.58 -0.12 -13.86
N ASN A 117 5.55 0.36 -14.62
CA ASN A 117 5.38 1.27 -15.73
C ASN A 117 6.61 1.19 -16.64
N PRO A 118 6.49 0.73 -17.90
CA PRO A 118 7.60 0.56 -18.84
C PRO A 118 8.37 1.85 -19.15
N THR A 119 7.76 3.02 -18.93
CA THR A 119 8.40 4.32 -19.17
C THR A 119 9.37 4.73 -18.06
N TYR A 120 9.42 3.98 -16.94
CA TYR A 120 10.32 4.23 -15.82
C TYR A 120 11.42 3.16 -15.78
N PRO A 121 12.69 3.53 -15.57
CA PRO A 121 13.79 2.57 -15.50
C PRO A 121 13.76 1.77 -14.19
N GLU A 122 14.29 0.54 -14.23
CA GLU A 122 14.58 -0.23 -13.03
C GLU A 122 15.69 0.43 -12.21
N ILE A 123 15.58 0.37 -10.88
CA ILE A 123 16.61 0.86 -9.96
C ILE A 123 17.42 -0.35 -9.50
N VAL A 124 18.65 -0.47 -10.02
CA VAL A 124 19.63 -1.47 -9.60
C VAL A 124 20.55 -0.81 -8.58
N LEU A 125 20.71 -1.43 -7.41
CA LEU A 125 21.60 -0.94 -6.36
C LEU A 125 23.05 -1.06 -6.82
N LYS A 126 23.80 0.03 -6.70
CA LYS A 126 25.25 0.06 -6.94
C LYS A 126 26.01 -0.33 -5.67
N GLU A 127 27.28 -0.71 -5.83
CA GLU A 127 28.16 -0.95 -4.69
C GLU A 127 28.20 0.28 -3.77
N GLY A 128 28.01 0.04 -2.47
CA GLY A 128 27.98 1.09 -1.45
C GLY A 128 26.63 1.81 -1.27
N GLN A 129 25.62 1.54 -2.11
CA GLN A 129 24.28 2.07 -1.90
C GLN A 129 23.51 1.27 -0.85
N GLU A 130 22.85 1.98 0.06
CA GLU A 130 21.98 1.38 1.06
C GLU A 130 20.53 1.36 0.57
N LEU A 131 19.91 0.17 0.61
CA LEU A 131 18.48 0.00 0.40
C LEU A 131 17.82 -0.26 1.74
N VAL A 132 16.96 0.66 2.18
CA VAL A 132 16.13 0.49 3.37
C VAL A 132 14.71 0.20 2.95
N ILE A 133 14.17 -0.97 3.31
CA ILE A 133 12.76 -1.27 3.10
C ILE A 133 11.97 -0.76 4.31
N CYS A 134 11.09 0.22 4.09
CA CYS A 134 10.25 0.79 5.13
C CYS A 134 9.07 -0.12 5.48
N GLY A 135 8.57 -0.87 4.50
CA GLY A 135 7.50 -1.84 4.69
C GLY A 135 6.94 -2.39 3.38
N VAL A 136 6.05 -3.36 3.51
CA VAL A 136 5.34 -4.00 2.41
C VAL A 136 3.99 -3.31 2.21
N VAL A 137 3.66 -2.96 0.98
CA VAL A 137 2.34 -2.43 0.63
C VAL A 137 1.35 -3.58 0.57
N THR A 138 0.31 -3.52 1.41
CA THR A 138 -0.72 -4.56 1.49
C THR A 138 -1.98 -4.20 0.69
N SER A 139 -2.26 -2.92 0.51
CA SER A 139 -3.45 -2.43 -0.20
C SER A 139 -3.22 -1.02 -0.74
N ALA A 140 -3.94 -0.68 -1.81
CA ALA A 140 -4.05 0.69 -2.34
C ALA A 140 -5.53 1.11 -2.29
N ILE A 141 -5.80 2.26 -1.69
CA ILE A 141 -7.13 2.82 -1.53
C ILE A 141 -7.26 3.96 -2.52
N LYS A 142 -8.14 3.77 -3.50
CA LYS A 142 -8.48 4.78 -4.50
C LYS A 142 -9.76 5.50 -4.09
N ARG A 143 -9.67 6.83 -3.99
CA ARG A 143 -10.81 7.69 -3.67
C ARG A 143 -11.29 8.36 -4.94
N PHE A 144 -12.48 7.99 -5.39
CA PHE A 144 -13.17 8.70 -6.46
C PHE A 144 -14.00 9.80 -5.81
N VAL A 145 -13.57 11.05 -5.93
CA VAL A 145 -14.45 12.19 -5.63
C VAL A 145 -15.07 12.59 -6.95
N GLY A 146 -16.40 12.66 -7.01
CA GLY A 146 -17.09 13.16 -8.20
C GLY A 146 -16.57 14.55 -8.49
N HIS A 147 -15.95 14.74 -9.66
CA HIS A 147 -15.67 16.08 -10.14
C HIS A 147 -17.04 16.71 -10.48
N GLU A 148 -17.44 17.74 -9.74
CA GLU A 148 -18.37 18.72 -10.31
C GLU A 148 -17.69 19.26 -11.58
N LYS A 149 -18.35 19.05 -12.71
CA LYS A 149 -17.92 19.60 -14.00
C LYS A 149 -18.14 21.10 -14.02
#